data_AF-A0A078BAR2-F1
#
_entry.id   AF-A0A078BAR2-F1
#
_cell.length_a   1.000
_cell.length_b   1.000
_cell.length_c   1.000
_cell.angle_alpha   90.00
_cell.angle_beta   90.00
_cell.angle_gamma   90.00
#
_symmetry.space_group_name_H-M   'P 1'
#
loop_
_entity.id
_entity.type
_entity.pdbx_description
1 polymer ?
#
loop_
_entity_poly.entity_id
_entity_poly.type
_entity_poly.pdbx_seq_one_letter_code
_entity_poly.pdbx_strand_id
1 'polypeptide(L)'
;MIFRISAGDFSTDNYRDQSQYLVILTWLVWIIAVLTLNIVFMNFIIAVISESYERVMQKLVAETYRVKANMIVEREQLFSETELKKEELFPQYILIRKQISNESNDAGEWQGFIKDLKYTIRTTVTKSKGDIIQNMHTSLGKIDEGIQQNQKLIDLNENLGDQINKIKQQLDQNSENSKQVSLLFKDDFTRNNQQIQEKIESQLGEKGYIISRINSIEITQERFSSKVEKLQEDMDFIKSTLAQLLQKQTQ
;
A
#
# COMPACT_ATOMS: atom_id res chain seq x y z
N MET A 1 58.08 56.72 -20.62
CA MET A 1 58.99 56.90 -19.46
C MET A 1 59.10 55.61 -18.64
N ILE A 2 57.97 55.03 -18.22
CA ILE A 2 57.93 53.76 -17.44
C ILE A 2 58.65 52.60 -18.16
N PHE A 3 58.46 52.43 -19.47
CA PHE A 3 59.11 51.36 -20.26
C PHE A 3 60.65 51.45 -20.30
N ARG A 4 61.24 52.66 -20.36
CA ARG A 4 62.71 52.84 -20.32
C ARG A 4 63.29 52.50 -18.95
N ILE A 5 62.60 52.92 -17.89
CA ILE A 5 62.98 52.60 -16.50
C ILE A 5 62.84 51.09 -16.24
N SER A 6 61.80 50.44 -16.77
CA SER A 6 61.62 48.98 -16.68
C SER A 6 62.67 48.19 -17.49
N ALA A 7 63.26 48.78 -18.52
CA ALA A 7 64.33 48.18 -19.33
C ALA A 7 65.74 48.38 -18.74
N GLY A 8 65.86 49.04 -17.57
CA GLY A 8 67.14 49.27 -16.88
C GLY A 8 67.93 50.48 -17.38
N ASP A 9 67.34 51.35 -18.20
CA ASP A 9 67.93 52.63 -18.59
C ASP A 9 67.67 53.68 -17.51
N PHE A 10 68.61 53.77 -16.55
CA PHE A 10 68.62 54.77 -15.48
C PHE A 10 69.44 56.00 -15.89
N SER A 11 68.96 56.75 -16.88
CA SER A 11 69.53 58.05 -17.21
C SER A 11 69.44 58.99 -15.98
N THR A 12 70.55 59.18 -15.26
CA THR A 12 70.62 59.84 -13.94
C THR A 12 70.86 61.35 -13.99
N ASP A 13 70.98 61.93 -15.20
CA ASP A 13 71.48 63.30 -15.37
C ASP A 13 70.62 64.40 -14.72
N ASN A 14 69.31 64.18 -14.56
CA ASN A 14 68.39 65.14 -13.91
C ASN A 14 68.06 64.81 -12.43
N TYR A 15 68.67 63.77 -11.83
CA TYR A 15 68.38 63.39 -10.43
C TYR A 15 69.08 64.29 -9.40
N ARG A 16 70.11 65.06 -9.79
CA ARG A 16 70.88 65.91 -8.87
C ARG A 16 70.14 67.16 -8.42
N ASP A 17 69.21 67.67 -9.24
CA ASP A 17 68.44 68.90 -8.96
C ASP A 17 67.04 68.62 -8.39
N GLN A 18 66.78 67.36 -8.00
CA GLN A 18 65.46 66.92 -7.58
C GLN A 18 65.21 67.18 -6.08
N SER A 19 63.98 67.56 -5.72
CA SER A 19 63.62 67.85 -4.33
C SER A 19 63.80 66.62 -3.42
N GLN A 20 64.26 66.82 -2.19
CA GLN A 20 64.54 65.75 -1.22
C GLN A 20 63.34 64.80 -0.99
N TYR A 21 62.11 65.32 -1.12
CA TYR A 21 60.89 64.53 -1.02
C TYR A 21 60.74 63.50 -2.17
N LEU A 22 61.07 63.89 -3.41
CA LEU A 22 61.00 62.99 -4.57
C LEU A 22 62.06 61.89 -4.50
N VAL A 23 63.21 62.17 -3.88
CA VAL A 23 64.26 61.16 -3.63
C VAL A 23 63.74 60.08 -2.69
N ILE A 24 63.11 60.45 -1.57
CA ILE A 24 62.54 59.50 -0.59
C ILE A 24 61.44 58.64 -1.23
N LEU A 25 60.55 59.26 -2.02
CA LEU A 25 59.51 58.52 -2.75
C LEU A 25 60.09 57.55 -3.77
N THR A 26 61.14 57.93 -4.48
CA THR A 26 61.79 57.05 -5.48
C THR A 26 62.41 55.82 -4.81
N TRP A 27 63.07 56.00 -3.66
CA TRP A 27 63.59 54.89 -2.85
C TRP A 27 62.48 53.96 -2.34
N LEU A 28 61.37 54.53 -1.87
CA LEU A 28 60.22 53.75 -1.39
C LEU A 28 59.60 52.93 -2.54
N VAL A 29 59.38 53.54 -3.70
CA VAL A 29 58.84 52.85 -4.88
C VAL A 29 59.81 51.78 -5.38
N TRP A 30 61.12 52.06 -5.35
CA TRP A 30 62.14 51.08 -5.73
C TRP A 30 62.13 49.85 -4.81
N ILE A 31 62.07 50.06 -3.48
CA ILE A 31 61.96 48.95 -2.50
C ILE A 31 60.70 48.12 -2.76
N ILE A 32 59.55 48.77 -2.95
CA ILE A 32 58.29 48.08 -3.24
C ILE A 32 58.40 47.28 -4.54
N ALA A 33 58.97 47.86 -5.60
CA ALA A 33 59.15 47.18 -6.88
C ALA A 33 60.06 45.95 -6.75
N VAL A 34 61.18 46.05 -6.02
CA VAL A 34 62.08 44.92 -5.76
C VAL A 34 61.40 43.83 -4.93
N LEU A 35 60.62 44.19 -3.91
CA LEU A 35 59.87 43.23 -3.09
C LEU A 35 58.78 42.53 -3.90
N THR A 36 57.97 43.26 -4.67
CA THR A 36 56.93 42.69 -5.52
C THR A 36 57.53 41.76 -6.58
N LEU A 37 58.65 42.13 -7.19
CA LEU A 37 59.35 41.30 -8.15
C LEU A 37 59.82 39.98 -7.52
N ASN A 38 60.40 40.02 -6.31
CA ASN A 38 60.81 38.82 -5.58
C ASN A 38 59.63 37.91 -5.20
N ILE A 39 58.49 38.50 -4.79
CA ILE A 39 57.27 37.72 -4.47
C ILE A 39 56.76 37.01 -5.72
N VAL A 40 56.69 37.71 -6.86
CA VAL A 40 56.25 37.12 -8.13
C VAL A 40 57.21 36.01 -8.58
N PHE A 41 58.52 36.23 -8.49
CA PHE A 41 59.51 35.20 -8.84
C PHE A 41 59.43 33.97 -7.93
N MET A 42 59.33 34.14 -6.62
CA MET A 42 59.23 33.01 -5.70
C MET A 42 57.94 32.22 -5.93
N ASN A 43 56.81 32.89 -6.13
CA ASN A 43 55.54 32.22 -6.40
C ASN A 43 55.59 31.44 -7.72
N PHE A 44 56.24 31.99 -8.75
CA PHE A 44 56.45 31.31 -10.03
C PHE A 44 57.36 30.08 -9.89
N ILE A 45 58.52 30.23 -9.23
CA ILE A 45 59.46 29.13 -9.00
C ILE A 45 58.79 28.00 -8.21
N ILE A 46 58.06 28.33 -7.13
CA ILE A 46 57.34 27.33 -6.33
C ILE A 46 56.32 26.59 -7.18
N ALA A 47 55.55 27.29 -8.02
CA ALA A 47 54.56 26.64 -8.89
C ALA A 47 55.21 25.66 -9.87
N VAL A 48 56.27 26.09 -10.57
CA VAL A 48 56.99 25.25 -11.54
C VAL A 48 57.67 24.07 -10.88
N ILE A 49 58.36 24.28 -9.74
CA ILE A 49 59.01 23.20 -9.02
C ILE A 49 57.98 22.21 -8.48
N SER A 50 56.87 22.68 -7.90
CA SER A 50 55.83 21.81 -7.35
C SER A 50 55.22 20.91 -8.42
N GLU A 51 54.94 21.44 -9.61
CA GLU A 51 54.44 20.63 -10.73
C GLU A 51 55.47 19.58 -11.17
N SER A 52 56.75 19.97 -11.29
CA SER A 52 57.82 19.05 -11.67
C SER A 52 58.05 17.96 -10.61
N TYR A 53 57.99 18.32 -9.33
CA TYR A 53 58.19 17.42 -8.21
C TYR A 53 57.08 16.38 -8.12
N GLU A 54 55.82 16.81 -8.27
CA GLU A 54 54.66 15.91 -8.24
C GLU A 54 54.76 14.86 -9.36
N ARG A 55 55.10 15.28 -10.59
CA ARG A 55 55.27 14.36 -11.74
C ARG A 55 56.39 13.34 -11.50
N VAL A 56 57.49 13.73 -10.86
CA VAL A 56 58.60 12.83 -10.54
C VAL A 56 58.22 11.90 -9.38
N MET A 57 57.60 12.43 -8.33
CA MET A 57 57.19 11.66 -7.16
C MET A 57 56.24 10.51 -7.52
N GLN A 58 55.25 10.77 -8.37
CA GLN A 58 54.31 9.74 -8.83
C GLN A 58 55.00 8.63 -9.65
N LYS A 59 56.07 8.96 -10.37
CA LYS A 59 56.82 8.02 -11.20
C LYS A 59 58.02 7.38 -10.49
N LEU A 60 58.39 7.86 -9.31
CA LEU A 60 59.62 7.46 -8.61
C LEU A 60 59.69 5.95 -8.41
N VAL A 61 58.59 5.32 -7.97
CA VAL A 61 58.56 3.87 -7.73
C VAL A 61 58.70 3.08 -9.04
N ALA A 62 57.98 3.49 -10.09
CA ALA A 62 58.04 2.84 -11.40
C ALA A 62 59.43 2.99 -12.04
N GLU A 63 60.02 4.19 -12.00
CA GLU A 63 61.38 4.44 -12.47
C GLU A 63 62.41 3.65 -11.66
N THR A 64 62.24 3.56 -10.34
CA THR A 64 63.13 2.74 -9.50
C THR A 64 63.10 1.27 -9.93
N TYR A 65 61.92 0.70 -10.20
CA TYR A 65 61.81 -0.67 -10.70
C TYR A 65 62.33 -0.81 -12.13
N ARG A 66 62.10 0.18 -13.00
CA ARG A 66 62.62 0.21 -14.37
C ARG A 66 64.15 0.18 -14.38
N VAL A 67 64.79 1.02 -13.57
CA VAL A 67 66.26 1.05 -13.43
C VAL A 67 66.78 -0.28 -12.90
N LYS A 68 66.14 -0.86 -11.87
CA LYS A 68 66.51 -2.18 -11.35
C LYS A 68 66.37 -3.29 -12.40
N ALA A 69 65.27 -3.30 -13.14
CA ALA A 69 65.05 -4.27 -14.21
C ALA A 69 66.09 -4.11 -15.33
N ASN A 70 66.40 -2.88 -15.73
CA ASN A 70 67.45 -2.62 -16.71
C ASN A 70 68.82 -3.10 -16.22
N MET A 71 69.18 -2.84 -14.96
CA MET A 71 70.43 -3.34 -14.36
C MET A 71 70.49 -4.88 -14.34
N ILE A 72 69.36 -5.56 -14.10
CA ILE A 72 69.28 -7.02 -14.18
C ILE A 72 69.49 -7.48 -15.61
N VAL A 73 68.82 -6.87 -16.59
CA VAL A 73 68.96 -7.21 -18.01
C VAL A 73 70.39 -6.98 -18.51
N GLU A 74 71.01 -5.85 -18.17
CA GLU A 74 72.40 -5.54 -18.51
C GLU A 74 73.36 -6.58 -17.91
N ARG A 75 73.11 -6.99 -16.66
CA ARG A 75 73.87 -8.07 -16.02
C ARG A 75 73.63 -9.42 -16.72
N GLU A 76 72.40 -9.73 -17.08
CA GLU A 76 72.04 -11.01 -17.71
C GLU A 76 72.65 -11.17 -19.10
N GLN A 77 72.83 -10.08 -19.84
CA GLN A 77 73.52 -10.08 -21.13
C GLN A 77 75.00 -10.51 -21.04
N LEU A 78 75.62 -10.40 -19.86
CA LEU A 78 77.01 -10.82 -19.63
C LEU A 78 77.15 -12.31 -19.28
N PHE A 79 76.04 -13.03 -19.04
CA PHE A 79 76.08 -14.46 -18.75
C PHE A 79 76.20 -15.31 -20.02
N SER A 80 76.95 -16.39 -19.92
CA SER A 80 76.96 -17.45 -20.93
C SER A 80 75.69 -18.33 -20.82
N GLU A 81 75.31 -19.00 -21.91
CA GLU A 81 74.12 -19.88 -21.94
C GLU A 81 74.18 -21.01 -20.89
N THR A 82 75.38 -21.42 -20.47
CA THR A 82 75.59 -22.41 -19.41
C THR A 82 75.31 -21.85 -18.02
N GLU A 83 75.59 -20.57 -17.78
CA GLU A 83 75.39 -19.91 -16.49
C GLU A 83 73.93 -19.56 -16.25
N LEU A 84 73.18 -19.23 -17.29
CA LEU A 84 71.72 -19.03 -17.21
C LEU A 84 70.96 -20.26 -16.72
N LYS A 85 71.53 -21.46 -16.90
CA LYS A 85 70.93 -22.73 -16.46
C LYS A 85 71.39 -23.15 -15.06
N LYS A 86 72.30 -22.39 -14.43
CA LYS A 86 72.85 -22.75 -13.12
C LYS A 86 71.83 -22.43 -12.02
N GLU A 87 71.37 -23.47 -11.34
CA GLU A 87 70.39 -23.39 -10.25
C GLU A 87 70.88 -22.58 -9.03
N GLU A 88 72.20 -22.40 -8.90
CA GLU A 88 72.83 -21.55 -7.89
C GLU A 88 72.60 -20.04 -8.14
N LEU A 89 72.51 -19.63 -9.42
CA LEU A 89 72.27 -18.24 -9.80
C LEU A 89 70.77 -17.93 -9.95
N PHE A 90 69.98 -18.93 -10.33
CA PHE A 90 68.53 -18.80 -10.57
C PHE A 90 67.75 -19.88 -9.81
N PRO A 91 67.61 -19.76 -8.48
CA PRO A 91 66.87 -20.73 -7.67
C PRO A 91 65.36 -20.69 -7.97
N GLN A 92 64.70 -21.84 -7.95
CA GLN A 92 63.26 -21.98 -8.23
C GLN A 92 62.35 -21.72 -7.01
N TYR A 93 62.93 -21.39 -5.85
CA TYR A 93 62.20 -21.20 -4.61
C TYR A 93 62.35 -19.77 -4.08
N ILE A 94 61.27 -19.24 -3.53
CA ILE A 94 61.23 -17.92 -2.88
C ILE A 94 61.18 -18.14 -1.37
N LEU A 95 62.17 -17.63 -0.65
CA LEU A 95 62.17 -17.67 0.81
C LEU A 95 61.38 -16.47 1.36
N ILE A 96 60.21 -16.74 1.92
CA ILE A 96 59.37 -15.72 2.56
C ILE A 96 59.60 -15.79 4.07
N ARG A 97 60.20 -14.74 4.64
CA ARG A 97 60.34 -14.59 6.09
C ARG A 97 59.41 -13.50 6.61
N LYS A 98 58.77 -13.74 7.76
CA LYS A 98 58.03 -12.71 8.48
C LYS A 98 59.04 -11.72 9.08
N GLN A 99 58.98 -10.45 8.67
CA GLN A 99 59.79 -9.41 9.31
C GLN A 99 59.37 -9.31 10.78
N ILE A 100 60.35 -9.44 11.67
CA ILE A 100 60.21 -9.05 13.07
C ILE A 100 60.42 -7.53 13.06
N SER A 101 59.32 -6.77 13.16
CA SER A 101 59.33 -5.31 13.15
C SER A 101 60.15 -4.81 14.34
N ASN A 102 61.37 -4.37 14.09
CA ASN A 102 62.23 -3.75 15.09
C ASN A 102 62.99 -2.55 14.51
N GLU A 103 62.29 -1.69 13.77
CA GLU A 103 62.82 -0.39 13.35
C GLU A 103 61.85 0.72 13.78
N SER A 104 62.30 1.50 14.76
CA SER A 104 61.76 2.79 15.16
C SER A 104 61.97 3.79 14.03
N ASN A 105 61.11 3.73 13.01
CA ASN A 105 61.07 4.68 11.91
C ASN A 105 59.69 5.33 11.95
N ASP A 106 59.61 6.62 12.29
CA ASP A 106 58.37 7.41 12.45
C ASP A 106 57.41 7.26 11.25
N ALA A 107 57.97 7.03 10.04
CA ALA A 107 57.20 6.76 8.83
C ALA A 107 56.49 5.38 8.83
N GLY A 108 57.04 4.39 9.53
CA GLY A 108 56.45 3.07 9.74
C GLY A 108 55.30 3.08 10.73
N GLU A 109 55.36 3.93 11.76
CA GLU A 109 54.25 4.16 12.70
C GLU A 109 53.07 4.85 12.00
N TRP A 110 53.33 5.84 11.14
CA TRP A 110 52.30 6.44 10.29
C TRP A 110 51.65 5.43 9.34
N GLN A 111 52.43 4.52 8.75
CA GLN A 111 51.87 3.43 7.93
C GLN A 111 51.04 2.45 8.76
N GLY A 112 51.47 2.13 9.98
CA GLY A 112 50.70 1.33 10.95
C GLY A 112 49.39 2.00 11.32
N PHE A 113 49.43 3.28 11.67
CA PHE A 113 48.26 4.11 11.97
C PHE A 113 47.29 4.18 10.78
N ILE A 114 47.78 4.45 9.57
CA ILE A 114 46.94 4.48 8.36
C ILE A 114 46.35 3.10 8.06
N LYS A 115 47.10 2.02 8.27
CA LYS A 115 46.62 0.65 8.12
C LYS A 115 45.52 0.33 9.12
N ASP A 116 45.70 0.69 10.39
CA ASP A 116 44.73 0.46 11.46
C ASP A 116 43.49 1.33 11.28
N LEU A 117 43.65 2.57 10.82
CA LEU A 117 42.55 3.47 10.47
C LEU A 117 41.78 2.92 9.27
N LYS A 118 42.47 2.43 8.22
CA LYS A 118 41.82 1.78 7.07
C LYS A 118 41.10 0.51 7.49
N TYR A 119 41.68 -0.30 8.37
CA TYR A 119 41.06 -1.49 8.92
C TYR A 119 39.84 -1.15 9.77
N THR A 120 39.93 -0.10 10.60
CA THR A 120 38.84 0.41 11.43
C THR A 120 37.70 0.93 10.56
N ILE A 121 37.98 1.77 9.56
CA ILE A 121 36.98 2.25 8.59
C ILE A 121 36.33 1.06 7.88
N ARG A 122 37.11 0.11 7.39
CA ARG A 122 36.57 -1.05 6.67
C ARG A 122 35.68 -1.91 7.59
N THR A 123 36.09 -2.09 8.84
CA THR A 123 35.34 -2.85 9.85
C THR A 123 34.05 -2.11 10.21
N THR A 124 34.11 -0.79 10.44
CA THR A 124 32.95 0.06 10.72
C THR A 124 31.98 0.10 9.55
N VAL A 125 32.46 0.20 8.31
CA VAL A 125 31.62 0.16 7.10
C VAL A 125 30.97 -1.21 6.94
N THR A 126 31.70 -2.29 7.20
CA THR A 126 31.14 -3.65 7.10
C THR A 126 30.09 -3.89 8.19
N LYS A 127 30.37 -3.46 9.42
CA LYS A 127 29.43 -3.53 10.55
C LYS A 127 28.18 -2.69 10.28
N SER A 128 28.36 -1.43 9.85
CA SER A 128 27.25 -0.54 9.48
C SER A 128 26.40 -1.11 8.34
N LYS A 129 27.02 -1.69 7.29
CA LYS A 129 26.27 -2.41 6.25
C LYS A 129 25.48 -3.59 6.82
N GLY A 130 26.08 -4.37 7.73
CA GLY A 130 25.40 -5.47 8.42
C GLY A 130 24.20 -4.99 9.23
N ASP A 131 24.38 -3.93 10.04
CA ASP A 131 23.32 -3.33 10.85
C ASP A 131 22.18 -2.77 9.99
N ILE A 132 22.50 -2.11 8.86
CA ILE A 132 21.50 -1.63 7.89
C ILE A 132 20.72 -2.80 7.29
N ILE A 133 21.41 -3.87 6.86
CA ILE A 133 20.77 -5.07 6.29
C ILE A 133 19.87 -5.73 7.33
N GLN A 134 20.31 -5.87 8.57
CA GLN A 134 19.53 -6.46 9.66
C GLN A 134 18.30 -5.61 9.99
N ASN A 135 18.45 -4.28 10.05
CA ASN A 135 17.33 -3.37 10.28
C ASN A 135 16.33 -3.42 9.12
N MET A 136 16.81 -3.47 7.86
CA MET A 136 15.95 -3.67 6.70
C MET A 136 15.21 -5.00 6.76
N HIS A 137 15.89 -6.10 7.09
CA HIS A 137 15.28 -7.42 7.20
C HIS A 137 14.22 -7.47 8.32
N THR A 138 14.47 -6.81 9.45
CA THR A 138 13.51 -6.72 10.55
C THR A 138 12.28 -5.89 10.15
N SER A 139 12.50 -4.80 9.40
CA SER A 139 11.41 -3.94 8.90
C SER A 139 10.59 -4.66 7.82
N LEU A 140 11.24 -5.41 6.92
CA LEU A 140 10.59 -6.25 5.94
C LEU A 140 9.78 -7.38 6.59
N GLY A 141 10.31 -8.02 7.65
CA GLY A 141 9.56 -9.03 8.41
C GLY A 141 8.29 -8.46 9.05
N LYS A 142 8.35 -7.26 9.62
CA LYS A 142 7.16 -6.56 10.16
C LYS A 142 6.15 -6.20 9.07
N ILE A 143 6.61 -5.85 7.88
CA ILE A 143 5.74 -5.58 6.72
C ILE A 143 5.06 -6.88 6.29
N ASP A 144 5.78 -8.01 6.25
CA ASP A 144 5.22 -9.32 5.87
C ASP A 144 4.16 -9.80 6.88
N GLU A 145 4.40 -9.60 8.18
CA GLU A 145 3.40 -9.84 9.23
C GLU A 145 2.15 -8.95 9.05
N GLY A 146 2.34 -7.66 8.72
CA GLY A 146 1.25 -6.74 8.42
C GLY A 146 0.47 -7.11 7.15
N ILE A 147 1.15 -7.63 6.13
CA ILE A 147 0.54 -8.15 4.90
C ILE A 147 -0.29 -9.40 5.22
N GLN A 148 0.23 -10.34 6.00
CA GLN A 148 -0.53 -11.53 6.42
C GLN A 148 -1.79 -11.17 7.23
N GLN A 149 -1.70 -10.18 8.12
CA GLN A 149 -2.88 -9.70 8.85
C GLN A 149 -3.91 -9.07 7.91
N ASN A 150 -3.48 -8.26 6.94
CA ASN A 150 -4.37 -7.71 5.92
C ASN A 150 -4.99 -8.81 5.04
N GLN A 151 -4.23 -9.84 4.67
CA GLN A 151 -4.74 -10.99 3.91
C GLN A 151 -5.88 -11.67 4.67
N LYS A 152 -5.69 -11.93 5.98
CA LYS A 152 -6.73 -12.51 6.85
C LYS A 152 -7.97 -11.62 6.95
N LEU A 153 -7.79 -10.30 6.99
CA LEU A 153 -8.91 -9.35 6.99
C LEU A 153 -9.67 -9.37 5.66
N ILE A 154 -8.97 -9.51 4.53
CA ILE A 154 -9.58 -9.65 3.20
C ILE A 154 -10.41 -10.95 3.15
N ASP A 155 -9.85 -12.07 3.58
CA ASP A 155 -10.56 -13.37 3.61
C ASP A 155 -11.82 -13.31 4.50
N LEU A 156 -11.72 -12.63 5.65
CA LEU A 156 -12.87 -12.40 6.54
C LEU A 156 -13.94 -11.54 5.89
N ASN A 157 -13.53 -10.50 5.16
CA ASN A 157 -14.46 -9.59 4.49
C ASN A 157 -15.15 -10.25 3.29
N GLU A 158 -14.44 -11.13 2.57
CA GLU A 158 -15.02 -11.95 1.50
C GLU A 158 -16.06 -12.94 2.05
N ASN A 159 -15.75 -13.61 3.18
CA ASN A 159 -16.70 -14.48 3.86
C ASN A 159 -17.93 -13.72 4.37
N LEU A 160 -17.75 -12.53 4.93
CA LEU A 160 -18.86 -11.65 5.32
C LEU A 160 -19.70 -11.25 4.11
N GLY A 161 -19.08 -10.96 2.96
CA GLY A 161 -19.78 -10.70 1.71
C GLY A 161 -20.66 -11.88 1.28
N ASP A 162 -20.15 -13.10 1.37
CA ASP A 162 -20.90 -14.33 1.08
C ASP A 162 -22.07 -14.54 2.05
N GLN A 163 -21.87 -14.25 3.34
CA GLN A 163 -22.95 -14.32 4.34
C GLN A 163 -24.04 -13.27 4.06
N ILE A 164 -23.65 -12.04 3.72
CA ILE A 164 -24.58 -10.98 3.34
C ILE A 164 -25.38 -11.39 2.09
N ASN A 165 -24.73 -11.98 1.09
CA ASN A 165 -25.40 -12.48 -0.11
C ASN A 165 -26.39 -13.61 0.20
N LYS A 166 -26.02 -14.55 1.08
CA LYS A 166 -26.94 -15.62 1.55
C LYS A 166 -28.14 -15.04 2.30
N ILE A 167 -27.93 -14.09 3.20
CA ILE A 167 -29.01 -13.43 3.93
C ILE A 167 -29.92 -12.68 2.96
N LYS A 168 -29.36 -11.99 1.96
CA LYS A 168 -30.14 -11.30 0.93
C LYS A 168 -31.02 -12.26 0.13
N GLN A 169 -30.46 -13.40 -0.31
CA GLN A 169 -31.24 -14.46 -0.98
C GLN A 169 -32.36 -15.02 -0.10
N GLN A 170 -32.08 -15.27 1.18
CA GLN A 170 -33.11 -15.74 2.12
C GLN A 170 -34.21 -14.70 2.30
N LEU A 171 -33.85 -13.42 2.39
CA LEU A 171 -34.82 -12.32 2.54
C LEU A 171 -35.71 -12.19 1.29
N ASP A 172 -35.13 -12.28 0.10
CA ASP A 172 -35.86 -12.22 -1.17
C ASP A 172 -36.82 -13.42 -1.30
N GLN A 173 -36.37 -14.63 -0.99
CA GLN A 173 -37.24 -15.82 -0.94
C GLN A 173 -38.36 -15.68 0.07
N ASN A 174 -38.08 -15.15 1.27
CA ASN A 174 -39.11 -14.96 2.30
C ASN A 174 -40.10 -13.86 1.91
N SER A 175 -39.65 -12.82 1.20
CA SER A 175 -40.52 -11.80 0.62
C SER A 175 -41.46 -12.41 -0.43
N GLU A 176 -40.94 -13.22 -1.36
CA GLU A 176 -41.74 -13.92 -2.36
C GLU A 176 -42.71 -14.92 -1.74
N ASN A 177 -42.26 -15.71 -0.77
CA ASN A 177 -43.13 -16.64 -0.04
C ASN A 177 -44.25 -15.88 0.69
N SER A 178 -43.96 -14.74 1.33
CA SER A 178 -45.00 -13.94 1.98
C SER A 178 -46.01 -13.37 0.97
N LYS A 179 -45.55 -12.95 -0.22
CA LYS A 179 -46.43 -12.51 -1.31
C LYS A 179 -47.31 -13.65 -1.80
N GLN A 180 -46.76 -14.84 -2.01
CA GLN A 180 -47.53 -16.02 -2.43
C GLN A 180 -48.56 -16.44 -1.38
N VAL A 181 -48.17 -16.46 -0.10
CA VAL A 181 -49.10 -16.74 1.01
C VAL A 181 -50.22 -15.69 1.05
N SER A 182 -49.89 -14.40 0.88
CA SER A 182 -50.91 -13.34 0.85
C SER A 182 -51.88 -13.48 -0.33
N LEU A 183 -51.39 -13.92 -1.49
CA LEU A 183 -52.22 -14.18 -2.67
C LEU A 183 -53.13 -15.38 -2.45
N LEU A 184 -52.60 -16.50 -1.94
CA LEU A 184 -53.38 -17.69 -1.60
C LEU A 184 -54.48 -17.38 -0.58
N PHE A 185 -54.16 -16.65 0.49
CA PHE A 185 -55.15 -16.22 1.48
C PHE A 185 -56.24 -15.33 0.86
N LYS A 186 -55.87 -14.43 -0.07
CA LYS A 186 -56.82 -13.57 -0.76
C LYS A 186 -57.73 -14.38 -1.69
N ASP A 187 -57.19 -15.37 -2.38
CA ASP A 187 -57.93 -16.26 -3.27
C ASP A 187 -58.90 -17.16 -2.48
N ASP A 188 -58.43 -17.77 -1.39
CA ASP A 188 -59.26 -18.60 -0.50
C ASP A 188 -60.36 -17.76 0.17
N PHE A 189 -60.06 -16.53 0.60
CA PHE A 189 -61.06 -15.63 1.16
C PHE A 189 -62.11 -15.22 0.13
N THR A 190 -61.71 -14.99 -1.11
CA THR A 190 -62.62 -14.65 -2.22
C THR A 190 -63.53 -15.84 -2.56
N ARG A 191 -62.95 -17.03 -2.64
CA ARG A 191 -63.68 -18.28 -2.93
C ARG A 191 -64.67 -18.63 -1.83
N ASN A 192 -64.28 -18.51 -0.56
CA ASN A 192 -65.17 -18.74 0.56
C ASN A 192 -66.32 -17.72 0.60
N ASN A 193 -66.06 -16.45 0.29
CA ASN A 193 -67.13 -15.45 0.19
C ASN A 193 -68.12 -15.77 -0.93
N GLN A 194 -67.65 -16.21 -2.10
CA GLN A 194 -68.54 -16.65 -3.18
C GLN A 194 -69.40 -17.85 -2.76
N GLN A 195 -68.82 -18.86 -2.11
CA GLN A 195 -69.59 -20.01 -1.62
C GLN A 195 -70.63 -19.62 -0.58
N ILE A 196 -70.32 -18.67 0.30
CA ILE A 196 -71.27 -18.15 1.27
C ILE A 196 -72.41 -17.41 0.55
N GLN A 197 -72.11 -16.57 -0.45
CA GLN A 197 -73.12 -15.89 -1.26
C GLN A 197 -74.05 -16.89 -1.97
N GLU A 198 -73.50 -17.89 -2.67
CA GLU A 198 -74.30 -18.91 -3.36
C GLU A 198 -75.21 -19.68 -2.38
N LYS A 199 -74.70 -19.99 -1.19
CA LYS A 199 -75.47 -20.70 -0.16
C LYS A 199 -76.59 -19.84 0.41
N ILE A 200 -76.35 -18.54 0.61
CA ILE A 200 -77.38 -17.58 1.03
C ILE A 200 -78.47 -17.47 -0.04
N GLU A 201 -78.09 -17.35 -1.32
CA GLU A 201 -79.05 -17.29 -2.43
C GLU A 201 -79.92 -18.56 -2.52
N SER A 202 -79.33 -19.75 -2.35
CA SER A 202 -80.09 -21.00 -2.34
C SER A 202 -81.10 -21.08 -1.19
N GLN A 203 -80.74 -20.58 0.00
CA GLN A 203 -81.62 -20.60 1.17
C GLN A 203 -82.73 -19.55 1.08
N LEU A 204 -82.46 -18.39 0.46
CA LEU A 204 -83.50 -17.40 0.16
C LEU A 204 -84.50 -17.94 -0.88
N GLY A 205 -84.03 -18.66 -1.90
CA GLY A 205 -84.90 -19.34 -2.86
C GLY A 205 -85.81 -20.39 -2.19
N GLU A 206 -85.24 -21.20 -1.29
CA GLU A 206 -85.98 -22.22 -0.55
C GLU A 206 -87.01 -21.61 0.42
N LYS A 207 -86.65 -20.53 1.13
CA LYS A 207 -87.59 -19.77 1.97
C LYS A 207 -88.72 -19.15 1.15
N GLY A 208 -88.42 -18.62 -0.04
CA GLY A 208 -89.44 -18.07 -0.96
C GLY A 208 -90.49 -19.12 -1.35
N TYR A 209 -90.03 -20.35 -1.65
CA TYR A 209 -90.92 -21.47 -1.94
C TYR A 209 -91.79 -21.87 -0.73
N ILE A 210 -91.20 -21.92 0.48
CA ILE A 210 -91.95 -22.23 1.72
C ILE A 210 -93.02 -21.17 2.01
N ILE A 211 -92.71 -19.88 1.88
CA ILE A 211 -93.67 -18.78 2.10
C ILE A 211 -94.86 -18.90 1.14
N SER A 212 -94.62 -19.22 -0.14
CA SER A 212 -95.70 -19.42 -1.12
C SER A 212 -96.65 -20.56 -0.72
N ARG A 213 -96.11 -21.62 -0.11
CA ARG A 213 -96.86 -22.80 0.31
C ARG A 213 -97.67 -22.53 1.58
N ILE A 214 -97.12 -21.77 2.54
CA ILE A 214 -97.84 -21.33 3.74
C ILE A 214 -99.06 -20.50 3.36
N ASN A 215 -98.91 -19.51 2.47
CA ASN A 215 -100.03 -18.68 2.02
C ASN A 215 -101.15 -19.52 1.38
N SER A 216 -100.80 -20.58 0.63
CA SER A 216 -101.81 -21.48 0.04
C SER A 216 -102.56 -22.32 1.08
N ILE A 217 -101.91 -22.67 2.19
CA ILE A 217 -102.51 -23.43 3.29
C ILE A 217 -103.45 -22.53 4.10
N GLU A 218 -103.07 -21.29 4.34
CA GLU A 218 -103.87 -20.30 5.08
C GLU A 218 -105.22 -20.04 4.40
N ILE A 219 -105.22 -19.86 3.07
CA ILE A 219 -106.44 -19.75 2.25
C ILE A 219 -107.33 -21.01 2.37
N THR A 220 -106.72 -22.18 2.49
CA THR A 220 -107.46 -23.46 2.61
C THR A 220 -108.08 -23.60 4.00
N GLN A 221 -107.40 -23.14 5.04
CA GLN A 221 -107.87 -23.15 6.43
C GLN A 221 -109.07 -22.20 6.62
N GLU A 222 -109.03 -20.98 6.05
CA GLU A 222 -110.17 -20.06 6.10
C GLU A 222 -111.43 -20.68 5.46
N ARG A 223 -111.28 -21.35 4.31
CA ARG A 223 -112.38 -22.08 3.67
C ARG A 223 -112.93 -23.19 4.55
N PHE A 224 -112.06 -23.94 5.22
CA PHE A 224 -112.49 -25.05 6.07
C PHE A 224 -113.24 -24.56 7.31
N SER A 225 -112.76 -23.48 7.95
CA SER A 225 -113.43 -22.86 9.09
C SER A 225 -114.86 -22.42 8.75
N SER A 226 -115.06 -21.79 7.59
CA SER A 226 -116.41 -21.39 7.13
C SER A 226 -117.38 -22.56 6.90
N LYS A 227 -116.86 -23.76 6.60
CA LYS A 227 -117.67 -24.98 6.41
C LYS A 227 -118.06 -25.61 7.75
N VAL A 228 -117.15 -25.58 8.72
CA VAL A 228 -117.42 -26.11 10.07
C VAL A 228 -118.48 -25.27 10.77
N GLU A 229 -118.42 -23.95 10.63
CA GLU A 229 -119.40 -23.04 11.22
C GLU A 229 -120.83 -23.31 10.69
N LYS A 230 -120.97 -23.53 9.37
CA LYS A 230 -122.25 -23.94 8.76
C LYS A 230 -122.77 -25.30 9.26
N LEU A 231 -121.88 -26.28 9.41
CA LEU A 231 -122.25 -27.59 9.95
C LEU A 231 -122.71 -27.52 11.40
N GLN A 232 -122.15 -26.60 12.18
CA GLN A 232 -122.51 -26.40 13.58
C GLN A 232 -123.90 -25.77 13.71
N GLU A 233 -124.22 -24.79 12.86
CA GLU A 233 -125.58 -24.24 12.73
C GLU A 233 -126.61 -25.30 12.34
N ASP A 234 -126.28 -26.17 11.36
CA ASP A 234 -127.16 -27.27 10.95
C ASP A 234 -127.41 -28.29 12.08
N MET A 235 -126.38 -28.56 12.90
CA MET A 235 -126.49 -29.51 14.01
C MET A 235 -127.37 -28.99 15.15
N ASP A 236 -127.28 -27.70 15.45
CA ASP A 236 -128.12 -27.06 16.46
C ASP A 236 -129.58 -26.95 15.98
N PHE A 237 -129.80 -26.74 14.68
CA PHE A 237 -131.13 -26.83 14.07
C PHE A 237 -131.74 -28.24 14.23
N ILE A 238 -130.98 -29.30 13.94
CA ILE A 238 -131.45 -30.69 14.11
C ILE A 238 -131.76 -31.01 15.58
N LYS A 239 -130.90 -30.59 16.52
CA LYS A 239 -131.13 -30.80 17.96
C LYS A 239 -132.42 -30.13 18.44
N SER A 240 -132.69 -28.90 18.00
CA SER A 240 -133.92 -28.19 18.36
C SER A 240 -135.18 -28.88 17.82
N THR A 241 -135.09 -29.46 16.61
CA THR A 241 -136.20 -30.17 15.97
C THR A 241 -136.48 -31.53 16.64
N LEU A 242 -135.44 -32.24 17.08
CA LEU A 242 -135.57 -33.52 17.78
C LEU A 242 -136.20 -33.35 19.18
N ALA A 243 -135.89 -32.25 19.87
CA ALA A 243 -136.47 -31.92 21.17
C ALA A 243 -137.98 -31.67 21.08
N GLN A 244 -138.48 -31.08 19.99
CA GLN A 244 -139.92 -30.87 19.77
C GLN A 244 -140.68 -32.17 19.44
N LEU A 245 -140.02 -33.16 18.84
CA LEU A 245 -140.65 -34.44 18.47
C LEU A 245 -140.81 -35.38 19.67
N LEU A 246 -139.85 -35.37 20.61
CA LEU A 246 -139.91 -36.19 21.82
C LEU A 246 -140.93 -35.69 22.85
N GLN A 247 -141.36 -34.42 22.76
CA GLN A 247 -142.41 -33.88 23.64
C GLN A 247 -143.84 -34.29 23.22
N LYS A 248 -143.99 -35.01 22.09
CA LYS A 248 -145.30 -35.35 21.49
C LYS A 248 -145.69 -36.83 21.53
N GLN A 249 -144.93 -37.70 22.22
CA GLN A 249 -145.18 -39.17 22.28
C GLN A 249 -145.34 -39.77 23.70
N THR A 250 -145.67 -38.96 24.70
CA THR A 250 -146.16 -39.45 26.00
C THR A 250 -147.53 -38.83 26.32
N GLN A 251 -148.54 -39.26 25.56
CA GLN A 251 -149.96 -39.32 25.93
C GLN A 251 -150.51 -40.64 25.41
#